data_AF-A0A8H9IWC7-F1
#
_entry.id   AF-A0A8H9IWC7-F1
#
_cell.length_a   1.000
_cell.length_b   1.000
_cell.length_c   1.000
_cell.angle_alpha   90.00
_cell.angle_beta   90.00
_cell.angle_gamma   90.00
#
_symmetry.space_group_name_H-M   'P 1'
#
loop_
_entity.id
_entity.type
_entity.pdbx_description
1 polymer ?
#
loop_
_entity_poly.entity_id
_entity_poly.type
_entity_poly.pdbx_seq_one_letter_code
_entity_poly.pdbx_strand_id
1 'polypeptide(L)' 'MSDTLMWEVRAVPGRRDDLLRWVEATVQREADIYLGGQDRIVVIARGVAKLPDPPEELVARPVHQWPFQHHRRVAGE' A
#
# COMPACT_ATOMS: atom_id res chain seq x y z
N MET A 1 -12.12 -7.95 -14.65
CA MET A 1 -11.93 -8.11 -13.19
C MET A 1 -10.46 -7.92 -12.94
N SER A 2 -10.09 -6.84 -12.27
CA SER A 2 -8.69 -6.55 -11.96
C SER A 2 -8.22 -7.47 -10.83
N ASP A 3 -7.07 -8.10 -11.01
CA ASP A 3 -6.48 -9.05 -10.07
C ASP A 3 -5.56 -8.39 -9.04
N THR A 4 -5.24 -7.12 -9.24
CA THR A 4 -4.25 -6.38 -8.44
C THR A 4 -4.82 -5.04 -7.96
N LEU A 5 -4.45 -4.63 -6.76
CA LEU A 5 -4.82 -3.36 -6.15
C LEU A 5 -3.56 -2.53 -5.88
N MET A 6 -3.59 -1.26 -6.30
CA MET A 6 -2.64 -0.25 -5.81
C MET A 6 -3.28 0.41 -4.60
N TRP A 7 -2.53 0.56 -3.53
CA TRP A 7 -2.90 1.33 -2.35
C TRP A 7 -1.73 2.23 -1.99
N GLU A 8 -1.96 3.52 -1.86
CA GLU A 8 -0.95 4.52 -1.52
C GLU A 8 -1.46 5.39 -0.38
N VAL A 9 -0.57 5.65 0.59
CA VAL A 9 -0.82 6.61 1.66
C VAL A 9 0.44 7.38 2.01
N ARG A 10 0.25 8.55 2.63
CA ARG A 10 1.33 9.30 3.27
C ARG A 10 1.10 9.35 4.77
N ALA A 11 2.12 9.00 5.55
CA ALA A 11 2.08 9.13 6.99
C ALA A 11 2.21 10.60 7.43
N VAL A 12 1.72 10.90 8.63
CA VAL A 12 2.11 12.12 9.34
C VAL A 12 3.64 12.13 9.50
N PRO A 13 4.33 13.30 9.40
CA PRO A 13 5.77 13.37 9.56
C PRO A 13 6.28 12.66 10.82
N GLY A 14 7.26 11.77 10.66
CA GLY A 14 7.83 10.99 11.77
C GLY A 14 7.01 9.77 12.20
N ARG A 15 5.86 9.49 11.57
CA ARG A 15 4.99 8.34 11.89
C ARG A 15 5.03 7.22 10.84
N ARG A 16 5.93 7.29 9.86
CA ARG A 16 6.03 6.27 8.80
C ARG A 16 6.20 4.86 9.35
N ASP A 17 7.04 4.67 10.35
CA ASP A 17 7.32 3.34 10.89
C ASP A 17 6.13 2.77 11.68
N ASP A 18 5.34 3.63 12.33
CA ASP A 18 4.09 3.23 12.97
C ASP A 18 3.05 2.78 11.93
N LEU A 19 2.93 3.57 10.85
CA LEU A 19 2.05 3.24 9.72
C LEU A 19 2.51 1.95 9.01
N LEU A 20 3.81 1.74 8.86
CA LEU A 20 4.37 0.52 8.28
C LEU A 20 3.98 -0.71 9.10
N ARG A 21 4.14 -0.67 10.44
CA ARG A 21 3.72 -1.76 11.31
C ARG A 21 2.23 -2.06 11.20
N TRP A 22 1.40 -1.03 11.06
CA TRP A 22 -0.02 -1.22 10.80
C TRP A 22 -0.28 -1.89 9.44
N VAL A 23 0.42 -1.46 8.37
CA VAL A 23 0.30 -2.06 7.03
C VAL A 23 0.70 -3.54 7.06
N GLU A 24 1.84 -3.88 7.65
CA GLU A 24 2.34 -5.26 7.77
C GLU A 24 1.36 -6.16 8.53
N ALA A 25 0.71 -5.65 9.58
CA ALA A 25 -0.32 -6.39 10.32
C ALA A 25 -1.64 -6.52 9.54
N THR A 26 -1.95 -5.57 8.66
CA THR A 26 -3.23 -5.49 7.93
C THR A 26 -3.23 -6.27 6.63
N VAL A 27 -2.11 -6.29 5.90
CA VAL A 27 -2.01 -6.89 4.57
C VAL A 27 -1.75 -8.40 4.69
N GLN A 28 -2.83 -9.19 4.68
CA GLN A 28 -2.79 -10.66 4.82
C GLN A 28 -2.84 -11.43 3.49
N ARG A 29 -2.35 -10.82 2.41
CA ARG A 29 -2.38 -11.38 1.04
C ARG A 29 -1.01 -11.21 0.39
N GLU A 30 -0.79 -11.88 -0.74
CA GLU A 30 0.41 -11.66 -1.55
C GLU A 30 0.48 -10.18 -1.94
N ALA A 31 1.48 -9.48 -1.43
CA ALA A 31 1.65 -8.06 -1.63
C ALA A 31 3.12 -7.66 -1.57
N ASP A 32 3.45 -6.64 -2.35
CA ASP A 32 4.73 -5.94 -2.27
C ASP A 32 4.51 -4.59 -1.58
N ILE A 33 5.32 -4.29 -0.56
CA ILE A 33 5.27 -3.03 0.20
C ILE A 33 6.50 -2.19 -0.17
N TYR A 34 6.28 -0.92 -0.54
CA TYR A 34 7.32 0.01 -0.95
C TYR A 34 7.34 1.24 -0.06
N LEU A 35 8.53 1.64 0.35
CA LEU A 35 8.77 2.88 1.08
C LEU A 35 9.19 3.98 0.10
N GLY A 36 8.36 5.01 -0.01
CA GLY A 36 8.65 6.19 -0.84
C GLY A 36 9.15 7.37 -0.01
N GLY A 37 9.62 8.41 -0.70
CA GLY A 37 9.93 9.70 -0.09
C GLY A 37 8.68 10.39 0.47
N GLN A 38 8.90 11.36 1.37
CA GLN A 38 7.85 12.11 2.05
C GLN A 38 6.88 11.20 2.83
N ASP A 39 7.46 10.28 3.62
CA ASP A 39 6.73 9.36 4.50
C ASP A 39 5.65 8.51 3.79
N ARG A 40 5.88 8.18 2.53
CA ARG A 40 4.93 7.46 1.69
C ARG A 40 5.11 5.94 1.83
N ILE A 41 3.98 5.24 1.87
CA ILE A 41 3.93 3.78 1.74
C ILE A 41 3.02 3.44 0.56
N VAL A 42 3.48 2.53 -0.29
CA VAL A 42 2.71 1.98 -1.41
C VAL A 42 2.62 0.48 -1.21
N VAL A 43 1.43 -0.07 -1.42
CA VAL A 43 1.16 -1.52 -1.39
C VAL A 43 0.60 -1.92 -2.74
N ILE A 44 1.20 -2.93 -3.35
CA ILE A 44 0.67 -3.62 -4.52
C ILE A 44 0.22 -5.00 -4.05
N ALA A 45 -1.09 -5.23 -3.96
CA ALA A 45 -1.64 -6.48 -3.42
C ALA A 45 -2.43 -7.25 -4.49
N ARG A 46 -2.29 -8.58 -4.51
CA ARG A 46 -3.01 -9.48 -5.44
C ARG A 46 -4.24 -10.11 -4.79
N GLY A 47 -5.29 -10.34 -5.58
CA GLY A 47 -6.49 -11.05 -5.16
C GLY A 47 -7.33 -10.31 -4.12
N VAL A 48 -7.19 -8.98 -4.02
CA VAL A 48 -7.92 -8.14 -3.07
C VAL A 48 -8.61 -7.00 -3.80
N ALA A 49 -9.88 -6.74 -3.46
CA ALA A 49 -10.66 -5.68 -4.08
C ALA A 49 -10.44 -4.31 -3.40
N LYS A 50 -10.17 -4.31 -2.09
CA LYS A 50 -10.01 -3.12 -1.26
C LYS A 50 -9.17 -3.46 -0.04
N LEU A 51 -8.25 -2.58 0.35
CA LEU A 51 -7.56 -2.65 1.64
C LEU A 51 -8.22 -1.69 2.64
N PRO A 52 -8.17 -1.99 3.96
CA PRO A 52 -8.69 -1.09 4.99
C PRO A 52 -8.03 0.29 4.94
N ASP A 53 -8.74 1.28 5.49
CA ASP A 53 -8.17 2.59 5.78
C ASP A 53 -7.42 2.53 7.13
N PRO A 54 -6.24 3.15 7.25
CA PRO A 54 -5.46 3.20 8.48
C PRO A 54 -6.07 4.14 9.52
N PRO A 55 -5.64 4.05 10.79
CA PRO A 55 -5.99 5.03 11.80
C PRO A 55 -5.66 6.46 11.35
N GLU A 56 -6.60 7.40 11.52
CA GLU A 56 -6.51 8.76 11.01
C GLU A 56 -5.28 9.51 11.57
N GLU A 57 -4.88 9.21 12.80
CA GLU A 57 -3.71 9.81 13.47
C GLU A 57 -2.36 9.43 12.83
N LEU A 58 -2.34 8.40 11.98
CA LEU A 58 -1.14 7.95 11.28
C LEU A 58 -0.98 8.60 9.91
N VAL A 59 -2.03 9.21 9.35
CA VAL A 59 -2.04 9.65 7.94
C VAL A 59 -2.15 11.16 7.77
N ALA A 60 -1.33 11.69 6.85
CA ALA A 60 -1.39 13.10 6.48
C ALA A 60 -2.45 13.40 5.41
N ARG A 61 -2.94 12.36 4.73
CA ARG A 61 -4.01 12.45 3.73
C ARG A 61 -4.72 11.10 3.59
N PRO A 62 -5.96 11.07 3.08
CA PRO A 62 -6.68 9.84 2.81
C PRO A 62 -5.89 8.89 1.89
N VAL A 63 -6.16 7.60 2.06
CA VAL A 63 -5.68 6.55 1.16
C VAL A 63 -6.16 6.80 -0.26
N HIS A 64 -5.27 6.60 -1.21
CA HIS A 64 -5.63 6.46 -2.61
C HIS A 64 -5.50 4.99 -3.01
N GLN A 65 -6.57 4.37 -3.48
CA GLN A 65 -6.54 2.98 -3.94
C GLN A 65 -7.32 2.79 -5.23
N TRP A 66 -6.77 2.00 -6.16
CA TRP A 66 -7.44 1.67 -7.41
C TRP A 66 -7.00 0.30 -7.93
N PRO A 67 -7.93 -0.45 -8.53
CA PRO A 67 -7.62 -1.74 -9.12
C PRO A 67 -6.88 -1.58 -10.45
N PHE A 68 -5.98 -2.51 -10.76
CA PHE A 68 -5.31 -2.60 -12.06
C PHE A 68 -5.00 -4.05 -12.42
N GLN A 69 -4.70 -4.30 -13.70
CA GLN A 69 -4.39 -5.64 -14.20
C GLN A 69 -2.88 -5.84 -14.27
N HIS A 70 -2.40 -6.96 -13.72
CA HIS A 70 -1.03 -7.38 -13.97
C HIS A 70 -0.87 -7.87 -15.42
N HIS A 71 -0.06 -7.17 -16.21
CA HIS A 71 0.18 -7.53 -17.60
C HIS A 71 1.31 -8.56 -17.77
N ARG A 72 2.51 -8.26 -17.24
CA ARG A 72 3.67 -9.15 -17.22
C ARG A 72 4.73 -8.67 -16.22
N ARG A 73 5.58 -9.58 -15.75
CA ARG A 73 6.87 -9.25 -15.14
C ARG A 73 7.96 -9.25 -16.22
N VAL A 74 8.94 -8.36 -16.10
CA VAL A 74 10.17 -8.40 -16.90
C VAL A 74 11.28 -8.83 -15.95
N ALA A 75 11.98 -9.93 -16.25
CA ALA A 75 13.14 -10.33 -15.48
C ALA A 75 14.28 -9.33 -15.71
N GLY A 76 14.90 -8.83 -14.65
CA GLY A 76 16.17 -8.11 -14.74
C GLY A 76 17.32 -9.09 -14.93
N GLU A 77 18.42 -8.61 -15.51
CA GLU A 77 19.69 -9.35 -15.59
C GLU A 77 20.34 -9.52 -14.20
#